data_AF-A0A7V3ELI8-F1
#
_entry.id   AF-A0A7V3ELI8-F1
#
_cell.length_a   1.000
_cell.length_b   1.000
_cell.length_c   1.000
_cell.angle_alpha   90.00
_cell.angle_beta   90.00
_cell.angle_gamma   90.00
#
_symmetry.space_group_name_H-M   'P 1'
#
loop_
_entity.id
_entity.type
_entity.pdbx_description
1 polymer ?
#
loop_
_entity_poly.entity_id
_entity_poly.type
_entity_poly.pdbx_seq_one_letter_code
_entity_poly.pdbx_strand_id
1 'polypeptide(L)'
;MWLRIQILAIMAIIAMMGIPMNVHAEPDYVAQLARLRELAQKQSISSQELAEARALLERIRSDAPKGARDVSDSLLSIVEIGKDNVIGPLAVPAACEKADAQGADRFVKFIQGLVAEIQRRPPSNKERSTIGAAAVVSAFWGEGARSIAGTTTQPRQLLDTVIEATTAPASMLPPDVRQKALLLVADSAIAPTVRKEYALRFISLRRNEPAPNGFAQLFSAVDFPKLRELIHPPNDAPETFSYGAADLLAHHGDKAALPDLKAFLDRHAVGKPTPEGMIRWNIWQIEQQHPPAKLLEYIRGTDQRAGEEGRIWAMKRALELRIDKQFIRDAVLAHAEAVKANGPTYSLSSLKKAAIDCRVLNTNDLPEVVIAQSPATP
;
A
#
# COMPACT_ATOMS: atom_id res chain seq x y z
N MET A 1 -22.56 -54.53 32.75
CA MET A 1 -23.59 -53.68 33.39
C MET A 1 -22.97 -52.73 34.42
N TRP A 2 -22.12 -53.20 35.33
CA TRP A 2 -21.41 -52.39 36.33
C TRP A 2 -20.57 -51.21 35.78
N LEU A 3 -19.85 -51.41 34.67
CA LEU A 3 -19.00 -50.37 34.07
C LEU A 3 -19.80 -49.15 33.54
N ARG A 4 -21.03 -49.38 33.05
CA ARG A 4 -21.91 -48.29 32.56
C ARG A 4 -22.44 -47.43 33.70
N ILE A 5 -22.66 -48.03 34.87
CA ILE A 5 -23.14 -47.31 36.06
C ILE A 5 -22.03 -46.40 36.61
N GLN A 6 -20.78 -46.85 36.59
CA GLN A 6 -19.63 -46.03 37.02
C GLN A 6 -19.39 -44.83 36.11
N ILE A 7 -19.52 -44.98 34.78
CA ILE A 7 -19.36 -43.87 33.83
C ILE A 7 -20.47 -42.82 34.02
N LEU A 8 -21.72 -43.25 34.23
CA LEU A 8 -22.83 -42.33 34.48
C LEU A 8 -22.70 -41.59 35.82
N ALA A 9 -22.19 -42.26 36.86
CA ALA A 9 -21.92 -41.63 38.15
C ALA A 9 -20.82 -40.55 38.05
N ILE A 10 -19.74 -40.80 37.30
CA ILE A 10 -18.67 -39.83 37.07
C ILE A 10 -19.20 -38.61 36.29
N MET A 11 -20.00 -38.83 35.23
CA MET A 11 -20.61 -37.75 34.45
C MET A 11 -21.57 -36.89 35.29
N ALA A 12 -22.34 -37.51 36.18
CA ALA A 12 -23.24 -36.79 37.10
C ALA A 12 -22.48 -35.95 38.14
N ILE A 13 -21.37 -36.47 38.68
CA ILE A 13 -20.51 -35.74 39.61
C ILE A 13 -19.89 -34.52 38.93
N ILE A 14 -19.41 -34.65 37.69
CA ILE A 14 -18.83 -33.54 36.93
C ILE A 14 -19.90 -32.48 36.63
N ALA A 15 -21.13 -32.89 36.26
CA ALA A 15 -22.25 -31.96 36.03
C ALA A 15 -22.68 -31.22 37.31
N MET A 16 -22.66 -31.88 38.47
CA MET A 16 -23.01 -31.24 39.76
C MET A 16 -21.93 -30.28 40.27
N MET A 17 -20.68 -30.46 39.87
CA MET A 17 -19.58 -29.57 40.28
C MET A 17 -19.61 -28.21 39.58
N GLY A 18 -20.56 -27.95 38.67
CA GLY A 18 -20.61 -26.70 37.91
C GLY A 18 -19.35 -26.47 37.07
N ILE A 19 -18.54 -27.51 36.86
CA ILE A 19 -17.42 -27.49 35.94
C ILE A 19 -18.09 -27.50 34.56
N PRO A 20 -18.02 -26.40 33.79
CA PRO A 20 -18.52 -26.44 32.43
C PRO A 20 -17.75 -27.54 31.72
N MET A 21 -18.42 -28.66 31.44
CA MET A 21 -17.94 -29.61 30.45
C MET A 21 -18.04 -28.90 29.11
N ASN A 22 -17.05 -28.07 28.81
CA ASN A 22 -16.61 -27.87 27.45
C ASN A 22 -16.14 -29.26 26.98
N VAL A 23 -17.09 -30.10 26.60
CA VAL A 23 -16.87 -31.03 25.50
C VAL A 23 -16.60 -30.10 24.33
N HIS A 24 -15.34 -29.66 24.22
CA HIS A 24 -14.84 -28.97 23.07
C HIS A 24 -15.02 -29.97 21.94
N ALA A 25 -16.16 -29.90 21.26
CA ALA A 25 -16.25 -30.35 19.88
C ALA A 25 -14.97 -29.83 19.23
N GLU A 26 -14.17 -30.74 18.68
CA GLU A 26 -12.96 -30.35 17.97
C GLU A 26 -13.31 -29.14 17.11
N PRO A 27 -12.62 -28.00 17.30
CA PRO A 27 -13.03 -26.80 16.60
C PRO A 27 -13.06 -27.11 15.10
N ASP A 28 -14.19 -26.83 14.45
CA ASP A 28 -14.44 -27.20 13.04
C ASP A 28 -13.27 -26.78 12.13
N TYR A 29 -12.54 -25.73 12.50
CA TYR A 29 -11.34 -25.26 11.81
C TYR A 29 -10.19 -26.29 11.72
N VAL A 30 -10.06 -27.27 12.62
CA VAL A 30 -8.98 -28.28 12.55
C VAL A 30 -9.15 -29.17 11.32
N ALA A 31 -10.37 -29.66 11.08
CA ALA A 31 -10.69 -30.43 9.88
C ALA A 31 -10.55 -29.57 8.61
N GLN A 32 -10.95 -28.30 8.69
CA GLN A 32 -10.79 -27.34 7.58
C GLN A 32 -9.31 -27.10 7.23
N LEU A 33 -8.43 -26.95 8.23
CA LEU A 33 -6.98 -26.80 8.04
C LEU A 33 -6.34 -28.06 7.46
N ALA A 34 -6.74 -29.24 7.94
CA ALA A 34 -6.27 -30.51 7.39
C ALA A 34 -6.65 -30.66 5.90
N ARG A 35 -7.89 -30.31 5.55
CA ARG A 35 -8.37 -30.32 4.17
C ARG A 35 -7.62 -29.32 3.29
N LEU A 36 -7.39 -28.10 3.76
CA LEU A 36 -6.59 -27.11 3.04
C LEU A 36 -5.15 -27.58 2.81
N ARG A 37 -4.56 -28.27 3.79
CA ARG A 37 -3.23 -28.84 3.65
C ARG A 37 -3.17 -29.94 2.59
N GLU A 38 -4.17 -30.81 2.53
CA GLU A 38 -4.31 -31.81 1.47
C GLU A 38 -4.39 -31.14 0.10
N LEU A 39 -5.22 -30.09 -0.04
CA LEU A 39 -5.31 -29.32 -1.28
C LEU A 39 -3.97 -28.66 -1.63
N ALA A 40 -3.27 -28.07 -0.66
CA ALA A 40 -1.96 -27.45 -0.88
C ALA A 40 -0.89 -28.43 -1.34
N GLN A 41 -1.01 -29.73 -1.07
CA GLN A 41 -0.08 -30.77 -1.54
C GLN A 41 -0.32 -31.22 -2.98
N LYS A 42 -1.48 -30.89 -3.57
CA LYS A 42 -1.81 -31.29 -4.94
C LYS A 42 -1.02 -30.47 -5.96
N GLN A 43 -0.56 -31.15 -7.01
CA GLN A 43 0.11 -30.50 -8.15
C GLN A 43 -0.86 -29.72 -9.03
N SER A 44 -2.11 -30.17 -9.13
CA SER A 44 -3.17 -29.51 -9.87
C SER A 44 -4.43 -29.41 -9.02
N ILE A 45 -5.12 -28.27 -9.14
CA ILE A 45 -6.35 -27.96 -8.38
C ILE A 45 -7.46 -27.71 -9.40
N SER A 46 -8.57 -28.43 -9.28
CA SER A 46 -9.76 -28.18 -10.09
C SER A 46 -10.47 -26.89 -9.66
N SER A 47 -11.32 -26.34 -10.53
CA SER A 47 -12.11 -25.15 -10.20
C SER A 47 -13.02 -25.36 -8.97
N GLN A 48 -13.53 -26.58 -8.77
CA GLN A 48 -14.36 -26.92 -7.62
C GLN A 48 -13.54 -26.95 -6.32
N GLU A 49 -12.36 -27.55 -6.34
CA GLU A 49 -11.44 -27.57 -5.19
C GLU A 49 -10.92 -26.17 -4.86
N LEU A 50 -10.71 -25.32 -5.86
CA LEU A 50 -10.35 -23.92 -5.65
C LEU A 50 -11.49 -23.15 -4.95
N ALA A 51 -12.73 -23.37 -5.38
CA ALA A 51 -13.91 -22.78 -4.72
C ALA A 51 -14.06 -23.30 -3.28
N GLU A 52 -13.82 -24.58 -3.06
CA GLU A 52 -13.78 -25.20 -1.73
C GLU A 52 -12.72 -24.54 -0.85
N ALA A 53 -11.48 -24.41 -1.34
CA ALA A 53 -10.39 -23.78 -0.61
C ALA A 53 -10.70 -22.34 -0.18
N ARG A 54 -11.32 -21.55 -1.08
CA ARG A 54 -11.80 -20.18 -0.76
C ARG A 54 -12.81 -20.20 0.37
N ALA A 55 -13.81 -21.08 0.30
CA ALA A 55 -14.84 -21.20 1.33
C ALA A 55 -14.28 -21.68 2.68
N LEU A 56 -13.27 -22.54 2.68
CA LEU A 56 -12.56 -22.97 3.89
C LEU A 56 -11.76 -21.83 4.51
N LEU A 57 -10.98 -21.10 3.71
CA LEU A 57 -10.19 -19.97 4.18
C LEU A 57 -11.06 -18.87 4.77
N GLU A 58 -12.19 -18.55 4.14
CA GLU A 58 -13.10 -17.53 4.66
C GLU A 58 -13.74 -17.95 5.99
N ARG A 59 -14.11 -19.22 6.13
CA ARG A 59 -14.59 -19.77 7.42
C ARG A 59 -13.51 -19.70 8.51
N ILE A 60 -12.28 -20.11 8.22
CA ILE A 60 -11.17 -19.99 9.16
C ILE A 60 -10.93 -18.53 9.55
N ARG A 61 -11.02 -17.59 8.60
CA ARG A 61 -10.90 -16.16 8.88
C ARG A 61 -12.01 -15.64 9.78
N SER A 62 -13.24 -16.09 9.59
CA SER A 62 -14.36 -15.74 10.47
C SER A 62 -14.23 -16.34 11.87
N ASP A 63 -13.99 -17.66 11.93
CA ASP A 63 -14.31 -18.45 13.10
C ASP A 63 -13.09 -18.76 13.98
N ALA A 64 -11.89 -18.81 13.39
CA ALA A 64 -10.70 -19.15 14.15
C ALA A 64 -10.24 -17.97 15.03
N PRO A 65 -9.85 -18.22 16.30
CA PRO A 65 -9.36 -17.18 17.18
C PRO A 65 -8.08 -16.53 16.61
N LYS A 66 -8.04 -15.20 16.60
CA LYS A 66 -6.85 -14.44 16.19
C LYS A 66 -5.70 -14.68 17.16
N GLY A 67 -4.50 -14.96 16.65
CA GLY A 67 -3.31 -15.20 17.47
C GLY A 67 -3.28 -16.60 18.11
N ALA A 68 -4.14 -17.52 17.69
CA ALA A 68 -4.02 -18.92 18.09
C ALA A 68 -2.85 -19.57 17.35
N ARG A 69 -1.86 -20.00 18.12
CA ARG A 69 -0.56 -20.45 17.60
C ARG A 69 -0.68 -21.67 16.68
N ASP A 70 -1.53 -22.63 17.03
CA ASP A 70 -1.82 -23.83 16.24
C ASP A 70 -2.42 -23.49 14.87
N VAL A 71 -3.34 -22.52 14.82
CA VAL A 71 -3.95 -22.02 13.58
C VAL A 71 -2.91 -21.27 12.75
N SER A 72 -2.17 -20.35 13.37
CA SER A 72 -1.07 -19.60 12.75
C SER A 72 -0.02 -20.51 12.13
N ASP A 73 0.42 -21.54 12.87
CA ASP A 73 1.43 -22.50 12.44
C ASP A 73 0.93 -23.36 11.27
N SER A 74 -0.33 -23.79 11.34
CA SER A 74 -0.96 -24.58 10.28
C SER A 74 -1.14 -23.77 9.00
N LEU A 75 -1.60 -22.53 9.09
CA LEU A 75 -1.78 -21.65 7.93
C LEU A 75 -0.44 -21.29 7.28
N LEU A 76 0.60 -20.99 8.05
CA LEU A 76 1.94 -20.79 7.48
C LEU A 76 2.43 -22.05 6.76
N SER A 77 2.26 -23.23 7.37
CA SER A 77 2.65 -24.49 6.73
C SER A 77 1.89 -24.73 5.42
N ILE A 78 0.60 -24.38 5.36
CA ILE A 78 -0.21 -24.43 4.13
C ILE A 78 0.35 -23.49 3.06
N VAL A 79 0.75 -22.27 3.43
CA VAL A 79 1.38 -21.32 2.50
C VAL A 79 2.72 -21.88 1.99
N GLU A 80 3.55 -22.44 2.86
CA GLU A 80 4.86 -23.01 2.51
C GLU A 80 4.73 -24.20 1.55
N ILE A 81 3.82 -25.13 1.85
CA ILE A 81 3.56 -26.32 1.02
C ILE A 81 2.93 -25.92 -0.32
N GLY A 82 1.96 -25.00 -0.27
CA GLY A 82 1.21 -24.53 -1.44
C GLY A 82 1.91 -23.43 -2.24
N LYS A 83 3.16 -23.07 -1.92
CA LYS A 83 3.84 -21.92 -2.54
C LYS A 83 3.94 -22.03 -4.07
N ASP A 84 3.97 -23.27 -4.58
CA ASP A 84 4.09 -23.62 -5.99
C ASP A 84 2.74 -24.01 -6.63
N ASN A 85 1.62 -23.73 -5.96
CA ASN A 85 0.28 -23.84 -6.53
C ASN A 85 -0.61 -22.64 -6.14
N VAL A 86 -1.89 -22.68 -6.53
CA VAL A 86 -2.84 -21.58 -6.28
C VAL A 86 -3.24 -21.43 -4.81
N ILE A 87 -3.04 -22.46 -3.98
CA ILE A 87 -3.46 -22.46 -2.58
C ILE A 87 -2.54 -21.58 -1.74
N GLY A 88 -1.22 -21.61 -2.01
CA GLY A 88 -0.24 -20.82 -1.25
C GLY A 88 -0.58 -19.33 -1.22
N PRO A 89 -0.64 -18.63 -2.37
CA PRO A 89 -1.01 -17.22 -2.44
C PRO A 89 -2.39 -16.93 -1.83
N LEU A 90 -3.35 -17.83 -2.04
CA LEU A 90 -4.72 -17.67 -1.52
C LEU A 90 -4.78 -17.73 0.02
N ALA A 91 -3.93 -18.54 0.64
CA ALA A 91 -3.89 -18.69 2.10
C ALA A 91 -3.14 -17.55 2.83
N VAL A 92 -2.36 -16.73 2.10
CA VAL A 92 -1.54 -15.66 2.70
C VAL A 92 -2.35 -14.67 3.55
N PRO A 93 -3.48 -14.11 3.09
CA PRO A 93 -4.24 -13.13 3.89
C PRO A 93 -4.73 -13.73 5.21
N ALA A 94 -5.27 -14.96 5.17
CA ALA A 94 -5.72 -15.68 6.37
C ALA A 94 -4.57 -15.95 7.34
N ALA A 95 -3.43 -16.43 6.82
CA ALA A 95 -2.24 -16.69 7.62
C ALA A 95 -1.72 -15.42 8.32
N CYS A 96 -1.70 -14.29 7.60
CA CYS A 96 -1.27 -13.00 8.16
C CYS A 96 -2.26 -12.45 9.19
N GLU A 97 -3.56 -12.61 8.96
CA GLU A 97 -4.60 -12.12 9.87
C GLU A 97 -4.63 -12.89 11.19
N LYS A 98 -4.40 -14.22 11.13
CA LYS A 98 -4.45 -15.12 12.29
C LYS A 98 -3.11 -15.31 13.00
N ALA A 99 -2.02 -14.80 12.44
CA ALA A 99 -0.70 -14.87 13.04
C ALA A 99 -0.70 -14.33 14.48
N ASP A 100 -0.05 -15.06 15.38
CA ASP A 100 0.44 -14.50 16.64
C ASP A 100 1.78 -13.79 16.43
N ALA A 101 2.38 -13.25 17.48
CA ALA A 101 3.64 -12.51 17.37
C ALA A 101 4.79 -13.37 16.80
N GLN A 102 4.89 -14.64 17.24
CA GLN A 102 5.94 -15.56 16.80
C GLN A 102 5.71 -16.02 15.35
N GLY A 103 4.45 -16.31 15.01
CA GLY A 103 3.99 -16.64 13.66
C GLY A 103 4.23 -15.49 12.69
N ALA A 104 3.95 -14.25 13.12
CA ALA A 104 4.22 -13.06 12.33
C ALA A 104 5.71 -12.91 12.00
N ASP A 105 6.59 -13.06 12.99
CA ASP A 105 8.04 -13.00 12.78
C ASP A 105 8.56 -14.13 11.87
N ARG A 106 7.99 -15.33 11.99
CA ARG A 106 8.26 -16.44 11.07
C ARG A 106 7.78 -16.13 9.66
N PHE A 107 6.60 -15.54 9.51
CA PHE A 107 6.05 -15.14 8.22
C PHE A 107 6.95 -14.10 7.55
N VAL A 108 7.45 -13.10 8.30
CA VAL A 108 8.43 -12.13 7.78
C VAL A 108 9.67 -12.83 7.26
N LYS A 109 10.26 -13.76 8.04
CA LYS A 109 11.43 -14.53 7.60
C LYS A 109 11.16 -15.39 6.36
N PHE A 110 9.99 -16.01 6.29
CA PHE A 110 9.57 -16.78 5.13
C PHE A 110 9.49 -15.90 3.88
N ILE A 111 8.83 -14.74 3.96
CA ILE A 111 8.74 -13.78 2.86
C ILE A 111 10.12 -13.26 2.44
N GLN A 112 11.01 -12.98 3.39
CA GLN A 112 12.40 -12.63 3.09
C GLN A 112 13.12 -13.71 2.29
N GLY A 113 12.95 -14.98 2.68
CA GLY A 113 13.49 -16.11 1.94
C GLY A 113 12.99 -16.15 0.49
N LEU A 114 11.69 -15.95 0.28
CA LEU A 114 11.10 -15.88 -1.06
C LEU A 114 11.59 -14.67 -1.86
N VAL A 115 11.76 -13.51 -1.22
CA VAL A 115 12.31 -12.32 -1.87
C VAL A 115 13.73 -12.58 -2.37
N ALA A 116 14.58 -13.17 -1.53
CA ALA A 116 15.94 -13.55 -1.91
C ALA A 116 15.95 -14.63 -3.02
N GLU A 117 15.04 -15.60 -2.98
CA GLU A 117 14.87 -16.61 -4.04
C GLU A 117 14.55 -15.97 -5.39
N ILE A 118 13.56 -15.07 -5.41
CA ILE A 118 13.13 -14.35 -6.62
C ILE A 118 14.25 -13.46 -7.17
N GLN A 119 15.02 -12.79 -6.30
CA GLN A 119 16.15 -11.97 -6.74
C GLN A 119 17.28 -12.80 -7.38
N ARG A 120 17.55 -14.00 -6.85
CA ARG A 120 18.55 -14.92 -7.42
C ARG A 120 18.10 -15.51 -8.75
N ARG A 121 16.81 -15.76 -8.91
CA ARG A 121 16.21 -16.31 -10.13
C ARG A 121 14.95 -15.53 -10.50
N PRO A 122 15.10 -14.37 -11.17
CA PRO A 122 13.96 -13.56 -11.56
C PRO A 122 13.00 -14.35 -12.46
N PRO A 123 11.70 -14.41 -12.14
CA PRO A 123 10.73 -15.15 -12.93
C PRO A 123 10.56 -14.52 -14.32
N SER A 124 10.44 -15.37 -15.32
CA SER A 124 10.01 -14.98 -16.67
C SER A 124 8.61 -14.35 -16.62
N ASN A 125 8.25 -13.56 -17.64
CA ASN A 125 6.92 -12.91 -17.68
C ASN A 125 5.76 -13.92 -17.55
N LYS A 126 5.93 -15.16 -18.04
CA LYS A 126 4.94 -16.24 -17.96
C LYS A 126 4.80 -16.83 -16.55
N GLU A 127 5.89 -16.89 -15.80
CA GLU A 127 5.91 -17.34 -14.40
C GLU A 127 5.34 -16.28 -13.44
N ARG A 128 5.40 -15.00 -13.81
CA ARG A 128 4.86 -13.89 -12.98
C ARG A 128 3.35 -13.90 -12.85
N SER A 129 2.62 -14.44 -13.81
CA SER A 129 1.17 -14.24 -13.95
C SER A 129 0.31 -15.40 -13.46
N THR A 130 0.89 -16.44 -12.87
CA THR A 130 0.14 -17.68 -12.64
C THR A 130 0.30 -18.24 -11.23
N ILE A 131 1.49 -18.70 -10.83
CA ILE A 131 1.69 -19.54 -9.63
C ILE A 131 3.17 -19.46 -9.19
N GLY A 132 3.46 -19.50 -7.88
CA GLY A 132 4.83 -19.58 -7.36
C GLY A 132 5.17 -18.54 -6.28
N ALA A 133 6.45 -18.49 -5.89
CA ALA A 133 6.97 -17.56 -4.88
C ALA A 133 6.56 -16.09 -5.11
N ALA A 134 6.56 -15.62 -6.36
CA ALA A 134 6.18 -14.25 -6.71
C ALA A 134 4.70 -13.94 -6.42
N ALA A 135 3.81 -14.93 -6.59
CA ALA A 135 2.39 -14.78 -6.27
C ALA A 135 2.17 -14.73 -4.75
N VAL A 136 2.89 -15.54 -3.98
CA VAL A 136 2.87 -15.50 -2.50
C VAL A 136 3.34 -14.14 -1.98
N VAL A 137 4.48 -13.65 -2.48
CA VAL A 137 5.01 -12.34 -2.11
C VAL A 137 4.07 -11.21 -2.52
N SER A 138 3.44 -11.32 -3.69
CA SER A 138 2.45 -10.32 -4.14
C SER A 138 1.20 -10.30 -3.26
N ALA A 139 0.66 -11.48 -2.90
CA ALA A 139 -0.47 -11.59 -1.97
C ALA A 139 -0.12 -11.04 -0.58
N PHE A 140 1.09 -11.30 -0.11
CA PHE A 140 1.59 -10.76 1.15
C PHE A 140 1.57 -9.23 1.15
N TRP A 141 2.19 -8.58 0.16
CA TRP A 141 2.22 -7.13 0.10
C TRP A 141 0.88 -6.49 -0.27
N GLY A 142 0.03 -7.21 -1.00
CA GLY A 142 -1.29 -6.75 -1.42
C GLY A 142 -2.32 -6.70 -0.29
N GLU A 143 -2.29 -7.68 0.62
CA GLU A 143 -3.35 -7.89 1.61
C GLU A 143 -2.84 -8.26 3.02
N GLY A 144 -1.74 -9.03 3.12
CA GLY A 144 -1.28 -9.58 4.41
C GLY A 144 -0.41 -8.64 5.26
N ALA A 145 0.43 -7.82 4.62
CA ALA A 145 1.53 -7.13 5.28
C ALA A 145 1.08 -6.12 6.36
N ARG A 146 -0.10 -5.52 6.22
CA ARG A 146 -0.67 -4.61 7.24
C ARG A 146 -0.98 -5.35 8.54
N SER A 147 -1.57 -6.54 8.46
CA SER A 147 -1.87 -7.39 9.63
C SER A 147 -0.59 -7.81 10.35
N ILE A 148 0.44 -8.19 9.59
CA ILE A 148 1.75 -8.55 10.15
C ILE A 148 2.44 -7.35 10.79
N ALA A 149 2.40 -6.16 10.17
CA ALA A 149 3.03 -4.96 10.73
C ALA A 149 2.50 -4.58 12.11
N GLY A 150 1.22 -4.86 12.40
CA GLY A 150 0.62 -4.64 13.71
C GLY A 150 0.90 -5.75 14.75
N THR A 151 1.54 -6.85 14.35
CA THR A 151 1.65 -8.08 15.17
C THR A 151 3.09 -8.54 15.36
N THR A 152 3.98 -8.29 14.40
CA THR A 152 5.40 -8.67 14.45
C THR A 152 6.14 -7.96 15.58
N THR A 153 7.07 -8.67 16.23
CA THR A 153 8.01 -8.07 17.19
C THR A 153 9.25 -7.48 16.52
N GLN A 154 9.39 -7.67 15.19
CA GLN A 154 10.55 -7.29 14.39
C GLN A 154 10.16 -6.33 13.24
N PRO A 155 9.56 -5.16 13.54
CA PRO A 155 9.07 -4.25 12.51
C PRO A 155 10.17 -3.70 11.58
N ARG A 156 11.42 -3.56 12.05
CA ARG A 156 12.56 -3.18 11.18
C ARG A 156 12.83 -4.24 10.12
N GLN A 157 12.83 -5.52 10.51
CA GLN A 157 13.03 -6.63 9.58
C GLN A 157 11.95 -6.66 8.49
N LEU A 158 10.69 -6.38 8.85
CA LEU A 158 9.62 -6.23 7.87
C LEU A 158 9.91 -5.08 6.89
N LEU A 159 10.34 -3.92 7.38
CA LEU A 159 10.69 -2.76 6.52
C LEU A 159 11.92 -3.02 5.65
N ASP A 160 12.93 -3.75 6.13
CA ASP A 160 14.06 -4.19 5.29
C ASP A 160 13.57 -5.03 4.12
N THR A 161 12.66 -5.97 4.39
CA THR A 161 12.01 -6.79 3.35
C THR A 161 11.24 -5.94 2.33
N VAL A 162 10.54 -4.88 2.79
CA VAL A 162 9.86 -3.94 1.88
C VAL A 162 10.88 -3.30 0.94
N ILE A 163 11.98 -2.76 1.47
CA ILE A 163 13.00 -2.10 0.65
C ILE A 163 13.60 -3.09 -0.33
N GLU A 164 13.99 -4.28 0.11
CA GLU A 164 14.58 -5.29 -0.77
C GLU A 164 13.62 -5.71 -1.89
N ALA A 165 12.34 -5.95 -1.59
CA ALA A 165 11.35 -6.35 -2.57
C ALA A 165 11.01 -5.24 -3.57
N THR A 166 11.00 -3.99 -3.13
CA THR A 166 10.56 -2.83 -3.94
C THR A 166 11.72 -2.18 -4.70
N THR A 167 12.96 -2.39 -4.28
CA THR A 167 14.16 -1.88 -4.95
C THR A 167 14.80 -2.87 -5.91
N ALA A 168 14.38 -4.14 -5.86
CA ALA A 168 14.72 -5.16 -6.84
C ALA A 168 14.41 -4.69 -8.29
N PRO A 169 15.04 -5.29 -9.31
CA PRO A 169 14.71 -5.02 -10.71
C PRO A 169 13.19 -5.04 -10.92
N ALA A 170 12.67 -4.11 -11.75
CA ALA A 170 11.28 -3.64 -11.81
C ALA A 170 10.19 -4.73 -12.06
N SER A 171 10.57 -5.99 -12.10
CA SER A 171 9.79 -7.18 -12.40
C SER A 171 9.20 -7.93 -11.20
N MET A 172 9.55 -7.58 -9.96
CA MET A 172 9.20 -8.42 -8.82
C MET A 172 7.78 -8.24 -8.30
N LEU A 173 7.29 -7.00 -8.21
CA LEU A 173 5.96 -6.67 -7.72
C LEU A 173 5.19 -5.88 -8.78
N PRO A 174 3.89 -6.20 -9.02
CA PRO A 174 3.00 -5.32 -9.77
C PRO A 174 3.03 -3.88 -9.21
N PRO A 175 2.88 -2.84 -10.04
CA PRO A 175 2.99 -1.45 -9.59
C PRO A 175 2.08 -1.08 -8.42
N ASP A 176 0.84 -1.58 -8.40
CA ASP A 176 -0.14 -1.37 -7.34
C ASP A 176 0.26 -2.07 -6.02
N VAL A 177 0.75 -3.32 -6.11
CA VAL A 177 1.26 -4.08 -4.97
C VAL A 177 2.52 -3.42 -4.39
N ARG A 178 3.43 -2.96 -5.26
CA ARG A 178 4.62 -2.20 -4.86
C ARG A 178 4.24 -0.93 -4.10
N GLN A 179 3.24 -0.20 -4.59
CA GLN A 179 2.75 1.01 -3.93
C GLN A 179 2.15 0.70 -2.55
N LYS A 180 1.36 -0.38 -2.42
CA LYS A 180 0.84 -0.85 -1.12
C LYS A 180 1.97 -1.22 -0.15
N ALA A 181 3.02 -1.90 -0.63
CA ALA A 181 4.19 -2.24 0.18
C ALA A 181 4.92 -0.97 0.68
N LEU A 182 5.11 0.03 -0.19
CA LEU A 182 5.78 1.28 0.17
C LEU A 182 4.94 2.14 1.12
N LEU A 183 3.61 2.14 0.99
CA LEU A 183 2.72 2.78 1.97
C LEU A 183 2.90 2.23 3.39
N LEU A 184 3.26 0.95 3.52
CA LEU A 184 3.56 0.36 4.84
C LEU A 184 4.72 1.06 5.55
N VAL A 185 5.72 1.56 4.80
CA VAL A 185 6.83 2.35 5.39
C VAL A 185 6.29 3.62 6.03
N ALA A 186 5.37 4.31 5.36
CA ALA A 186 4.75 5.53 5.88
C ALA A 186 3.79 5.25 7.04
N ASP A 187 2.97 4.20 6.95
CA ASP A 187 1.88 3.92 7.88
C ASP A 187 2.28 3.03 9.08
N SER A 188 3.50 2.47 9.09
CA SER A 188 3.96 1.59 10.16
C SER A 188 3.93 2.26 11.54
N ALA A 189 3.56 1.51 12.57
CA ALA A 189 3.54 1.95 13.96
C ALA A 189 4.94 2.20 14.56
N ILE A 190 6.02 1.92 13.81
CA ILE A 190 7.39 2.19 14.27
C ILE A 190 7.65 3.71 14.40
N ALA A 191 8.65 4.06 15.21
CA ALA A 191 9.05 5.44 15.46
C ALA A 191 9.20 6.24 14.14
N PRO A 192 8.67 7.47 14.06
CA PRO A 192 8.70 8.28 12.83
C PRO A 192 10.11 8.48 12.25
N THR A 193 11.13 8.57 13.12
CA THR A 193 12.54 8.69 12.71
C THR A 193 13.02 7.47 11.93
N VAL A 194 12.56 6.27 12.30
CA VAL A 194 12.89 5.03 11.59
C VAL A 194 12.15 4.98 10.25
N ARG A 195 10.86 5.33 10.21
CA ARG A 195 10.14 5.41 8.93
C ARG A 195 10.82 6.35 7.94
N LYS A 196 11.27 7.51 8.41
CA LYS A 196 12.06 8.48 7.64
C LYS A 196 13.38 7.90 7.12
N GLU A 197 14.10 7.15 7.94
CA GLU A 197 15.33 6.44 7.55
C GLU A 197 15.08 5.51 6.35
N TYR A 198 14.02 4.69 6.42
CA TYR A 198 13.63 3.78 5.33
C TYR A 198 13.13 4.52 4.08
N ALA A 199 12.37 5.60 4.25
CA ALA A 199 11.95 6.45 3.14
C ALA A 199 13.15 7.07 2.40
N LEU A 200 14.14 7.60 3.15
CA LEU A 200 15.39 8.11 2.60
C LEU A 200 16.20 7.03 1.88
N ARG A 201 16.27 5.82 2.46
CA ARG A 201 16.94 4.67 1.82
C ARG A 201 16.27 4.33 0.49
N PHE A 202 14.94 4.27 0.43
CA PHE A 202 14.21 4.01 -0.81
C PHE A 202 14.52 5.05 -1.90
N ILE A 203 14.34 6.36 -1.63
CA ILE A 203 14.56 7.41 -2.64
C ILE A 203 16.03 7.51 -3.09
N SER A 204 16.97 7.05 -2.25
CA SER A 204 18.39 6.98 -2.58
C SER A 204 18.72 5.79 -3.49
N LEU A 205 18.01 4.67 -3.35
CA LEU A 205 18.16 3.47 -4.16
C LEU A 205 17.37 3.54 -5.47
N ARG A 206 16.18 4.16 -5.45
CA ARG A 206 15.26 4.31 -6.59
C ARG A 206 15.25 5.75 -7.11
N ARG A 207 16.43 6.21 -7.50
CA ARG A 207 16.65 7.60 -7.92
C ARG A 207 15.75 8.01 -9.08
N ASN A 208 15.50 7.11 -10.04
CA ASN A 208 14.71 7.37 -11.25
C ASN A 208 13.18 7.31 -11.07
N GLU A 209 12.68 7.23 -9.83
CA GLU A 209 11.24 7.14 -9.55
C GLU A 209 10.78 8.32 -8.68
N PRO A 210 9.51 8.76 -8.81
CA PRO A 210 8.94 9.74 -7.89
C PRO A 210 8.82 9.17 -6.48
N ALA A 211 8.58 10.03 -5.49
CA ALA A 211 8.41 9.57 -4.14
C ALA A 211 7.08 8.79 -4.01
N PRO A 212 7.06 7.67 -3.28
CA PRO A 212 5.82 6.97 -2.99
C PRO A 212 4.84 7.84 -2.21
N ASN A 213 3.54 7.62 -2.45
CA ASN A 213 2.48 8.29 -1.68
C ASN A 213 2.71 8.11 -0.16
N GLY A 214 2.37 9.14 0.61
CA GLY A 214 2.54 9.15 2.07
C GLY A 214 3.94 9.54 2.55
N PHE A 215 4.98 9.42 1.73
CA PHE A 215 6.35 9.76 2.16
C PHE A 215 6.49 11.24 2.50
N ALA A 216 5.79 12.12 1.79
CA ALA A 216 5.80 13.56 2.06
C ALA A 216 5.54 13.91 3.54
N GLN A 217 4.65 13.17 4.22
CA GLN A 217 4.27 13.41 5.62
C GLN A 217 5.39 13.04 6.61
N LEU A 218 6.38 12.26 6.18
CA LEU A 218 7.52 11.88 7.01
C LEU A 218 8.59 12.98 7.09
N PHE A 219 8.59 13.92 6.16
CA PHE A 219 9.63 14.94 6.01
C PHE A 219 9.16 16.31 6.45
N SER A 220 10.11 17.10 6.95
CA SER A 220 9.93 18.46 7.43
C SER A 220 11.08 19.35 6.97
N ALA A 221 11.01 20.66 7.22
CA ALA A 221 12.03 21.62 6.81
C ALA A 221 13.45 21.27 7.30
N VAL A 222 13.57 20.59 8.44
CA VAL A 222 14.87 20.13 8.99
C VAL A 222 15.54 19.10 8.08
N ASP A 223 14.77 18.36 7.28
CA ASP A 223 15.26 17.28 6.43
C ASP A 223 15.64 17.76 5.01
N PHE A 224 15.22 18.97 4.61
CA PHE A 224 15.41 19.47 3.25
C PHE A 224 16.87 19.62 2.82
N PRO A 225 17.83 20.01 3.68
CA PRO A 225 19.24 19.99 3.29
C PRO A 225 19.70 18.63 2.75
N LYS A 226 19.30 17.54 3.43
CA LYS A 226 19.66 16.17 3.02
C LYS A 226 18.95 15.73 1.75
N LEU A 227 17.71 16.18 1.53
CA LEU A 227 17.02 15.93 0.25
C LEU A 227 17.64 16.74 -0.90
N ARG A 228 18.10 17.98 -0.63
CA ARG A 228 18.78 18.82 -1.62
C ARG A 228 20.09 18.20 -2.10
N GLU A 229 20.85 17.58 -1.21
CA GLU A 229 22.05 16.80 -1.58
C GLU A 229 21.73 15.68 -2.59
N LEU A 230 20.53 15.11 -2.56
CA LEU A 230 20.13 14.03 -3.48
C LEU A 230 19.68 14.53 -4.86
N ILE A 231 19.39 15.82 -5.02
CA ILE A 231 19.05 16.44 -6.31
C ILE A 231 20.21 17.26 -6.89
N HIS A 232 21.33 17.30 -6.18
CA HIS A 232 22.56 17.96 -6.62
C HIS A 232 23.55 16.89 -7.13
N PRO A 233 23.48 16.49 -8.42
CA PRO A 233 24.30 15.42 -8.95
C PRO A 233 25.79 15.81 -8.92
N PRO A 234 26.68 15.04 -8.27
CA PRO A 234 28.10 15.27 -8.40
C PRO A 234 28.53 15.13 -9.86
N ASN A 235 29.37 16.06 -10.34
CA ASN A 235 29.94 16.06 -11.70
C ASN A 235 28.90 15.96 -12.83
N ASP A 236 27.70 16.51 -12.62
CA ASP A 236 26.61 16.53 -13.63
C ASP A 236 26.18 15.14 -14.12
N ALA A 237 26.30 14.11 -13.29
CA ALA A 237 25.89 12.74 -13.60
C ALA A 237 24.36 12.55 -13.44
N PRO A 238 23.55 12.51 -14.50
CA PRO A 238 22.09 12.51 -14.39
C PRO A 238 21.51 11.28 -13.69
N GLU A 239 22.19 10.13 -13.73
CA GLU A 239 21.82 8.91 -13.03
C GLU A 239 21.91 9.03 -11.50
N THR A 240 22.62 10.04 -11.01
CA THR A 240 22.75 10.32 -9.58
C THR A 240 21.66 11.26 -9.06
N PHE A 241 20.86 11.87 -9.94
CA PHE A 241 19.75 12.73 -9.55
C PHE A 241 18.56 11.90 -9.01
N SER A 242 18.07 12.22 -7.80
CA SER A 242 16.89 11.57 -7.21
C SER A 242 15.60 12.34 -7.52
N TYR A 243 14.78 11.79 -8.42
CA TYR A 243 13.44 12.32 -8.72
C TYR A 243 12.52 12.26 -7.51
N GLY A 244 12.65 11.24 -6.66
CA GLY A 244 11.89 11.15 -5.41
C GLY A 244 12.25 12.25 -4.42
N ALA A 245 13.53 12.62 -4.29
CA ALA A 245 13.91 13.76 -3.47
C ALA A 245 13.37 15.08 -4.02
N ALA A 246 13.43 15.26 -5.35
CA ALA A 246 12.86 16.44 -6.03
C ALA A 246 11.35 16.56 -5.82
N ASP A 247 10.61 15.46 -5.92
CA ASP A 247 9.16 15.40 -5.70
C ASP A 247 8.80 15.74 -4.23
N LEU A 248 9.55 15.23 -3.25
CA LEU A 248 9.35 15.58 -1.84
C LEU A 248 9.62 17.07 -1.56
N LEU A 249 10.73 17.61 -2.09
CA LEU A 249 11.06 19.03 -1.97
C LEU A 249 10.00 19.91 -2.64
N ALA A 250 9.48 19.47 -3.80
CA ALA A 250 8.46 20.19 -4.54
C ALA A 250 7.12 20.21 -3.82
N HIS A 251 6.67 19.06 -3.30
CA HIS A 251 5.49 18.96 -2.45
C HIS A 251 5.58 19.93 -1.26
N HIS A 252 6.74 20.01 -0.60
CA HIS A 252 6.94 20.93 0.51
C HIS A 252 7.19 22.38 0.10
N GLY A 253 7.46 22.64 -1.18
CA GLY A 253 7.71 23.97 -1.73
C GLY A 253 9.04 24.53 -1.27
N ASP A 254 10.08 23.72 -1.20
CA ASP A 254 11.39 24.22 -0.87
C ASP A 254 11.93 25.12 -1.99
N LYS A 255 11.81 26.44 -1.84
CA LYS A 255 12.34 27.41 -2.82
C LYS A 255 13.82 27.25 -3.06
N ALA A 256 14.56 26.76 -2.07
CA ALA A 256 16.00 26.59 -2.19
C ALA A 256 16.39 25.45 -3.15
N ALA A 257 15.45 24.58 -3.52
CA ALA A 257 15.65 23.53 -4.53
C ALA A 257 15.51 24.06 -5.98
N LEU A 258 14.85 25.21 -6.19
CA LEU A 258 14.58 25.74 -7.54
C LEU A 258 15.82 25.93 -8.41
N PRO A 259 16.95 26.49 -7.92
CA PRO A 259 18.15 26.66 -8.73
C PRO A 259 18.67 25.32 -9.26
N ASP A 260 18.75 24.28 -8.41
CA ASP A 260 19.22 22.96 -8.80
C ASP A 260 18.28 22.29 -9.81
N LEU A 261 16.96 22.38 -9.60
CA LEU A 261 15.96 21.82 -10.52
C LEU A 261 15.99 22.50 -11.90
N LYS A 262 16.11 23.83 -11.94
CA LYS A 262 16.22 24.59 -13.20
C LYS A 262 17.52 24.26 -13.93
N ALA A 263 18.64 24.25 -13.22
CA ALA A 263 19.93 23.88 -13.80
C ALA A 263 19.96 22.42 -14.31
N PHE A 264 19.27 21.49 -13.65
CA PHE A 264 19.14 20.12 -14.13
C PHE A 264 18.29 20.03 -15.40
N LEU A 265 17.14 20.72 -15.42
CA LEU A 265 16.25 20.80 -16.59
C LEU A 265 17.00 21.34 -17.82
N ASP A 266 17.74 22.44 -17.66
CA ASP A 266 18.46 23.09 -18.76
C ASP A 266 19.57 22.19 -19.33
N ARG A 267 20.22 21.37 -18.49
CA ARG A 267 21.37 20.53 -18.88
C ARG A 267 21.01 19.14 -19.40
N HIS A 268 19.98 18.51 -18.85
CA HIS A 268 19.77 17.06 -19.02
C HIS A 268 18.42 16.65 -19.60
N ALA A 269 17.44 17.55 -19.62
CA ALA A 269 16.06 17.16 -19.91
C ALA A 269 15.62 17.40 -21.36
N VAL A 270 16.45 18.01 -22.22
CA VAL A 270 16.09 18.29 -23.62
C VAL A 270 15.79 16.99 -24.38
N GLY A 271 14.54 16.83 -24.81
CA GLY A 271 14.11 15.72 -25.69
C GLY A 271 13.78 14.41 -25.00
N LYS A 272 13.69 14.37 -23.65
CA LYS A 272 13.25 13.20 -22.86
C LYS A 272 11.92 13.50 -22.16
N PRO A 273 10.76 13.15 -22.75
CA PRO A 273 9.45 13.62 -22.29
C PRO A 273 9.14 13.34 -20.82
N THR A 274 9.48 12.15 -20.32
CA THR A 274 9.11 11.73 -18.96
C THR A 274 9.97 12.41 -17.87
N PRO A 275 11.32 12.34 -17.90
CA PRO A 275 12.17 13.14 -17.02
C PRO A 275 11.85 14.63 -17.04
N GLU A 276 11.69 15.20 -18.25
CA GLU A 276 11.43 16.63 -18.42
C GLU A 276 10.10 17.05 -17.79
N GLY A 277 9.03 16.30 -18.08
CA GLY A 277 7.71 16.54 -17.52
C GLY A 277 7.71 16.52 -15.99
N MET A 278 8.40 15.55 -15.38
CA MET A 278 8.50 15.45 -13.92
C MET A 278 9.22 16.65 -13.29
N ILE A 279 10.34 17.09 -13.84
CA ILE A 279 11.08 18.23 -13.30
C ILE A 279 10.29 19.54 -13.48
N ARG A 280 9.66 19.73 -14.64
CA ARG A 280 8.78 20.90 -14.88
C ARG A 280 7.61 20.92 -13.90
N TRP A 281 7.01 19.76 -13.64
CA TRP A 281 5.96 19.60 -12.63
C TRP A 281 6.45 20.00 -11.24
N ASN A 282 7.61 19.50 -10.81
CA ASN A 282 8.21 19.82 -9.51
C ASN A 282 8.50 21.32 -9.36
N ILE A 283 9.06 21.97 -10.40
CA ILE A 283 9.28 23.43 -10.41
C ILE A 283 7.94 24.17 -10.27
N TRP A 284 6.94 23.77 -11.05
CA TRP A 284 5.62 24.39 -11.02
C TRP A 284 4.97 24.28 -9.63
N GLN A 285 5.03 23.13 -8.97
CA GLN A 285 4.49 22.95 -7.62
C GLN A 285 5.10 23.94 -6.63
N ILE A 286 6.44 24.07 -6.62
CA ILE A 286 7.13 25.03 -5.76
C ILE A 286 6.66 26.47 -6.07
N GLU A 287 6.57 26.84 -7.34
CA GLU A 287 6.18 28.19 -7.74
C GLU A 287 4.72 28.54 -7.38
N GLN A 288 3.81 27.56 -7.43
CA GLN A 288 2.38 27.76 -7.13
C GLN A 288 2.04 27.84 -5.64
N GLN A 289 2.86 27.29 -4.75
CA GLN A 289 2.62 27.41 -3.31
C GLN A 289 3.26 28.65 -2.67
N HIS A 290 3.84 29.54 -3.49
CA HIS A 290 4.56 30.72 -3.02
C HIS A 290 4.15 32.04 -3.72
N PRO A 291 3.35 32.90 -3.06
CA PRO A 291 2.71 32.71 -1.75
C PRO A 291 1.58 31.67 -1.80
N PRO A 292 1.12 31.10 -0.66
CA PRO A 292 0.05 30.09 -0.64
C PRO A 292 -1.26 30.50 -1.31
N ALA A 293 -1.55 31.81 -1.36
CA ALA A 293 -2.72 32.36 -2.06
C ALA A 293 -2.77 32.00 -3.55
N LYS A 294 -1.62 31.80 -4.20
CA LYS A 294 -1.54 31.36 -5.60
C LYS A 294 -2.19 29.99 -5.83
N LEU A 295 -2.25 29.12 -4.83
CA LEU A 295 -2.98 27.85 -4.94
C LEU A 295 -4.46 28.10 -5.20
N LEU A 296 -5.07 29.05 -4.47
CA LEU A 296 -6.48 29.41 -4.67
C LEU A 296 -6.70 30.10 -6.03
N GLU A 297 -5.76 30.96 -6.45
CA GLU A 297 -5.77 31.60 -7.78
C GLU A 297 -5.69 30.58 -8.91
N TYR A 298 -4.85 29.55 -8.76
CA TYR A 298 -4.73 28.47 -9.71
C TYR A 298 -6.00 27.61 -9.74
N ILE A 299 -6.53 27.22 -8.57
CA ILE A 299 -7.77 26.43 -8.47
C ILE A 299 -8.91 27.15 -9.20
N ARG A 300 -9.15 28.43 -8.89
CA ARG A 300 -10.25 29.23 -9.50
C ARG A 300 -10.06 29.53 -10.99
N GLY A 301 -8.81 29.52 -11.48
CA GLY A 301 -8.46 29.98 -12.81
C GLY A 301 -8.80 28.99 -13.92
N THR A 302 -8.61 29.42 -15.17
CA THR A 302 -8.75 28.58 -16.38
C THR A 302 -7.41 28.08 -16.93
N ASP A 303 -6.29 28.36 -16.24
CA ASP A 303 -4.95 27.92 -16.65
C ASP A 303 -4.91 26.39 -16.82
N GLN A 304 -4.56 25.93 -18.02
CA GLN A 304 -4.52 24.51 -18.38
C GLN A 304 -3.13 23.89 -18.25
N ARG A 305 -2.08 24.64 -17.86
CA ARG A 305 -0.68 24.17 -17.82
C ARG A 305 -0.47 22.83 -17.11
N ALA A 306 -1.26 22.55 -16.07
CA ALA A 306 -1.21 21.33 -15.27
C ALA A 306 -2.54 20.53 -15.27
N GLY A 307 -3.50 20.91 -16.12
CA GLY A 307 -4.77 20.19 -16.30
C GLY A 307 -5.64 20.05 -15.03
N GLU A 308 -6.43 18.99 -14.97
CA GLU A 308 -7.29 18.64 -13.83
C GLU A 308 -6.46 18.11 -12.64
N GLU A 309 -5.43 17.31 -12.90
CA GLU A 309 -4.53 16.77 -11.87
C GLU A 309 -3.82 17.89 -11.09
N GLY A 310 -3.38 18.94 -11.77
CA GLY A 310 -2.87 20.18 -11.18
C GLY A 310 -3.82 20.80 -10.16
N ARG A 311 -5.11 20.84 -10.49
CA ARG A 311 -6.14 21.43 -9.62
C ARG A 311 -6.43 20.56 -8.42
N ILE A 312 -6.52 19.24 -8.61
CA ILE A 312 -6.66 18.27 -7.52
C ILE A 312 -5.46 18.38 -6.56
N TRP A 313 -4.25 18.48 -7.11
CA TRP A 313 -3.04 18.70 -6.31
C TRP A 313 -3.10 20.02 -5.54
N ALA A 314 -3.39 21.14 -6.21
CA ALA A 314 -3.43 22.45 -5.57
C ALA A 314 -4.46 22.53 -4.45
N MET A 315 -5.64 21.92 -4.65
CA MET A 315 -6.69 21.82 -3.63
C MET A 315 -6.23 21.02 -2.40
N LYS A 316 -5.65 19.83 -2.62
CA LYS A 316 -5.10 19.01 -1.52
C LYS A 316 -3.99 19.74 -0.80
N ARG A 317 -3.10 20.41 -1.53
CA ARG A 317 -2.00 21.18 -0.95
C ARG A 317 -2.49 22.37 -0.13
N ALA A 318 -3.53 23.07 -0.59
CA ALA A 318 -4.16 24.16 0.17
C ALA A 318 -4.71 23.66 1.53
N LEU A 319 -5.31 22.47 1.57
CA LEU A 319 -5.77 21.84 2.82
C LEU A 319 -4.61 21.51 3.75
N GLU A 320 -3.52 20.94 3.23
CA GLU A 320 -2.32 20.62 4.01
C GLU A 320 -1.67 21.88 4.60
N LEU A 321 -1.68 22.98 3.86
CA LEU A 321 -1.24 24.31 4.31
C LEU A 321 -2.26 25.01 5.22
N ARG A 322 -3.34 24.33 5.60
CA ARG A 322 -4.40 24.84 6.50
C ARG A 322 -5.09 26.10 5.99
N ILE A 323 -5.23 26.25 4.68
CA ILE A 323 -6.11 27.26 4.09
C ILE A 323 -7.56 26.85 4.43
N ASP A 324 -8.39 27.84 4.78
CA ASP A 324 -9.79 27.58 5.16
C ASP A 324 -10.55 26.86 4.04
N LYS A 325 -11.29 25.82 4.42
CA LYS A 325 -12.04 24.96 3.48
C LYS A 325 -13.06 25.75 2.65
N GLN A 326 -13.65 26.80 3.22
CA GLN A 326 -14.60 27.64 2.52
C GLN A 326 -13.93 28.38 1.35
N PHE A 327 -12.73 28.92 1.53
CA PHE A 327 -11.99 29.56 0.43
C PHE A 327 -11.63 28.57 -0.68
N ILE A 328 -11.26 27.35 -0.31
CA ILE A 328 -10.97 26.28 -1.28
C ILE A 328 -12.24 25.89 -2.04
N ARG A 329 -13.36 25.72 -1.32
CA ARG A 329 -14.68 25.46 -1.89
C ARG A 329 -15.09 26.53 -2.89
N ASP A 330 -14.98 27.80 -2.50
CA ASP A 330 -15.33 28.94 -3.36
C ASP A 330 -14.46 28.96 -4.63
N ALA A 331 -13.16 28.66 -4.51
CA ALA A 331 -12.27 28.54 -5.66
C ALA A 331 -12.67 27.39 -6.61
N VAL A 332 -13.02 26.22 -6.08
CA VAL A 332 -13.48 25.07 -6.89
C VAL A 332 -14.80 25.40 -7.60
N LEU A 333 -15.75 26.02 -6.91
CA LEU A 333 -17.03 26.43 -7.51
C LEU A 333 -16.82 27.50 -8.60
N ALA A 334 -15.95 28.49 -8.36
CA ALA A 334 -15.61 29.50 -9.36
C ALA A 334 -14.98 28.88 -10.62
N HIS A 335 -14.13 27.86 -10.46
CA HIS A 335 -13.57 27.12 -11.59
C HIS A 335 -14.63 26.37 -12.37
N ALA A 336 -15.53 25.66 -11.67
CA ALA A 336 -16.61 24.93 -12.31
C ALA A 336 -17.50 25.86 -13.15
N GLU A 337 -17.85 27.05 -12.63
CA GLU A 337 -18.58 28.06 -13.39
C GLU A 337 -17.79 28.55 -14.62
N ALA A 338 -16.48 28.78 -14.48
CA ALA A 338 -15.64 29.20 -15.60
C ALA A 338 -15.50 28.12 -16.69
N VAL A 339 -15.47 26.83 -16.33
CA VAL A 339 -15.42 25.71 -17.29
C VAL A 339 -16.76 25.54 -18.00
N LYS A 340 -17.89 25.61 -17.27
CA LYS A 340 -19.24 25.54 -17.86
C LYS A 340 -19.45 26.58 -18.96
N ALA A 341 -18.96 27.80 -18.73
CA ALA A 341 -19.08 28.87 -19.70
C ALA A 341 -18.26 28.65 -20.99
N ASN A 342 -17.22 27.80 -20.95
CA ASN A 342 -16.18 27.79 -21.98
C ASN A 342 -15.79 26.41 -22.54
N GLY A 343 -16.41 25.29 -22.12
CA GLY A 343 -16.04 23.97 -22.65
C GLY A 343 -16.72 22.75 -22.02
N PRO A 344 -16.32 21.53 -22.44
CA PRO A 344 -16.93 20.29 -21.99
C PRO A 344 -16.62 19.96 -20.52
N THR A 345 -17.63 19.50 -19.79
CA THR A 345 -17.63 19.31 -18.31
C THR A 345 -16.91 18.07 -17.79
N TYR A 346 -16.37 17.21 -18.68
CA TYR A 346 -15.70 15.96 -18.28
C TYR A 346 -14.48 16.19 -17.37
N SER A 347 -13.86 17.37 -17.43
CA SER A 347 -12.71 17.78 -16.59
C SER A 347 -13.08 18.19 -15.15
N LEU A 348 -14.35 18.07 -14.76
CA LEU A 348 -14.81 18.41 -13.40
C LEU A 348 -15.15 17.18 -12.55
N SER A 349 -15.32 16.00 -13.14
CA SER A 349 -15.77 14.81 -12.42
C SER A 349 -14.73 14.31 -11.41
N SER A 350 -13.44 14.29 -11.78
CA SER A 350 -12.37 13.83 -10.87
C SER A 350 -12.11 14.89 -9.78
N LEU A 351 -12.13 16.17 -10.14
CA LEU A 351 -12.01 17.27 -9.20
C LEU A 351 -13.16 17.28 -8.18
N LYS A 352 -14.41 17.11 -8.63
CA LYS A 352 -15.59 17.01 -7.74
C LYS A 352 -15.44 15.82 -6.79
N LYS A 353 -15.09 14.63 -7.30
CA LYS A 353 -14.86 13.44 -6.48
C LYS A 353 -13.81 13.70 -5.42
N ALA A 354 -12.64 14.20 -5.81
CA ALA A 354 -11.56 14.51 -4.89
C ALA A 354 -11.97 15.56 -3.83
N ALA A 355 -12.74 16.57 -4.22
CA ALA A 355 -13.20 17.61 -3.30
C ALA A 355 -14.22 17.10 -2.28
N ILE A 356 -15.09 16.15 -2.67
CA ILE A 356 -16.01 15.45 -1.76
C ILE A 356 -15.21 14.56 -0.79
N ASP A 357 -14.27 13.77 -1.31
CA ASP A 357 -13.41 12.90 -0.48
C ASP A 357 -12.64 13.71 0.58
N CYS A 358 -12.23 14.93 0.24
CA CYS A 358 -11.56 15.87 1.15
C CYS A 358 -12.51 16.69 2.04
N ARG A 359 -13.83 16.51 1.89
CA ARG A 359 -14.89 17.29 2.57
C ARG A 359 -14.73 18.80 2.36
N VAL A 360 -14.40 19.20 1.13
CA VAL A 360 -14.42 20.59 0.64
C VAL A 360 -15.77 20.87 -0.02
N LEU A 361 -16.24 19.90 -0.82
CA LEU A 361 -17.58 19.87 -1.37
C LEU A 361 -18.45 18.84 -0.65
N ASN A 362 -19.75 19.07 -0.68
CA ASN A 362 -20.80 18.12 -0.36
C ASN A 362 -21.26 17.42 -1.65
N THR A 363 -21.97 16.31 -1.51
CA THR A 363 -22.52 15.56 -2.67
C THR A 363 -23.47 16.38 -3.54
N ASN A 364 -24.14 17.36 -2.94
CA ASN A 364 -25.12 18.22 -3.61
C ASN A 364 -24.48 19.39 -4.36
N ASP A 365 -23.17 19.60 -4.21
CA ASP A 365 -22.47 20.63 -4.96
C ASP A 365 -22.21 20.18 -6.39
N LEU A 366 -22.36 21.11 -7.33
CA LEU A 366 -22.23 20.85 -8.77
C LEU A 366 -23.12 19.67 -9.21
N PRO A 367 -24.44 19.70 -8.96
CA PRO A 367 -25.33 18.55 -9.17
C PRO A 367 -25.33 18.02 -10.62
N GLU A 368 -25.04 18.88 -11.58
CA GLU A 368 -24.89 18.57 -13.00
C GLU A 368 -23.64 17.73 -13.35
N VAL A 369 -22.62 17.71 -12.48
CA VAL A 369 -21.39 16.94 -12.70
C VAL A 369 -21.58 15.53 -12.16
N VAL A 370 -21.71 14.57 -13.06
CA VAL A 370 -21.83 13.14 -12.75
C VAL A 370 -20.44 12.58 -12.41
N ILE A 371 -20.32 12.00 -11.22
CA ILE A 371 -19.14 11.21 -10.83
C ILE A 371 -19.38 9.81 -11.39
N ALA A 372 -18.55 9.38 -12.34
CA ALA A 372 -18.61 8.00 -12.81
C ALA A 372 -18.42 7.06 -11.61
N GLN A 373 -19.40 6.18 -11.36
CA GLN A 373 -19.20 5.10 -10.43
C GLN A 373 -18.08 4.23 -11.01
N SER A 374 -16.99 4.05 -10.25
CA SER A 374 -15.98 3.07 -10.64
C SER A 374 -16.71 1.74 -10.85
N PRO A 375 -16.53 1.04 -11.99
CA PRO A 375 -17.17 -0.25 -12.20
C PRO A 375 -16.84 -1.11 -10.98
N ALA A 376 -17.88 -1.65 -10.34
CA ALA A 376 -17.71 -2.63 -9.28
C ALA A 376 -16.72 -3.67 -9.80
N THR A 377 -15.56 -3.78 -9.16
CA THR A 377 -14.55 -4.75 -9.56
C THR A 377 -15.22 -6.13 -9.41
N PRO A 378 -15.39 -6.89 -10.50
CA PRO A 378 -16.12 -8.15 -10.46
C PRO A 378 -15.43 -9.21 -9.59
#